data_AF-A0A9C7PNQ0-F1
#
_entry.id   AF-A0A9C7PNQ0-F1
#
_cell.length_a   1.000
_cell.length_b   1.000
_cell.length_c   1.000
_cell.angle_alpha   90.00
_cell.angle_beta   90.00
_cell.angle_gamma   90.00
#
_symmetry.space_group_name_H-M   'P 1'
#
loop_
_entity.id
_entity.type
_entity.pdbx_description
1 polymer ?
#
loop_
_entity_poly.entity_id
_entity_poly.type
_entity_poly.pdbx_seq_one_letter_code
_entity_poly.pdbx_strand_id
1 'polypeptide(L)'
;MIYYAKNAWYIRTTSVQDPGGSLNQTINWVPPTIRDGRFGNWLEHNVDWALSRERFWGTPLPLWTKEKGFVCIGSVAELEALCGRSLDEVDLHRPAVDDIVFNHPETGQEYRRVPGND
;
A
#
# COMPACT_ATOMS: atom_id res chain seq x y z
N MET A 1 -2.28 -3.33 -23.70
CA MET A 1 -1.87 -2.47 -22.56
C MET A 1 -1.16 -1.25 -23.15
N ILE A 2 -1.36 -0.07 -22.56
CA ILE A 2 -0.73 1.18 -23.00
C ILE A 2 0.09 1.71 -21.83
N TYR A 3 1.35 2.09 -22.07
CA TYR A 3 2.16 2.78 -21.07
C TYR A 3 1.66 4.22 -20.94
N TYR A 4 1.21 4.59 -19.74
CA TYR A 4 0.60 5.88 -19.48
C TYR A 4 1.16 6.47 -18.19
N ALA A 5 1.52 7.76 -18.23
CA ALA A 5 1.98 8.48 -17.05
C ALA A 5 0.77 8.82 -16.18
N LYS A 6 0.75 8.32 -14.95
CA LYS A 6 -0.30 8.56 -13.97
C LYS A 6 0.28 8.64 -12.57
N ASN A 7 -0.43 9.31 -11.68
CA ASN A 7 -0.15 9.21 -10.26
C ASN A 7 -0.38 7.77 -9.81
N ALA A 8 0.57 7.21 -9.06
CA ALA A 8 0.47 5.86 -8.50
C ALA A 8 1.37 5.74 -7.27
N TRP A 9 0.96 4.89 -6.34
CA TRP A 9 1.76 4.49 -5.18
C TRP A 9 2.65 3.32 -5.55
N TYR A 10 3.93 3.41 -5.20
CA TYR A 10 4.93 2.38 -5.44
C TYR A 10 5.56 1.94 -4.12
N ILE A 11 5.84 0.65 -4.00
CA ILE A 11 6.76 0.13 -2.99
C ILE A 11 8.14 0.07 -3.63
N ARG A 12 9.14 0.67 -2.96
CA ARG A 12 10.54 0.69 -3.42
C ARG A 12 11.22 -0.68 -3.26
N THR A 13 10.77 -1.69 -4.00
CA THR A 13 11.29 -3.06 -3.95
C THR A 13 12.71 -3.15 -4.51
N THR A 14 13.13 -2.20 -5.35
CA THR A 14 14.52 -2.10 -5.82
C THR A 14 15.53 -1.98 -4.68
N SER A 15 15.15 -1.37 -3.54
CA SER A 15 16.04 -1.27 -2.37
C SER A 15 16.29 -2.59 -1.63
N VAL A 16 15.56 -3.65 -1.96
CA VAL A 16 15.72 -4.99 -1.37
C VAL A 16 16.07 -6.06 -2.42
N GLN A 17 16.57 -5.65 -3.58
CA GLN A 17 16.94 -6.56 -4.66
C GLN A 17 18.06 -7.54 -4.24
N ASP A 18 19.17 -7.02 -3.71
CA ASP A 18 20.31 -7.82 -3.25
C ASP A 18 19.95 -8.80 -2.12
N PRO A 19 19.31 -8.38 -1.01
CA PRO A 19 18.89 -9.32 0.02
C PRO A 19 17.81 -10.29 -0.49
N GLY A 20 16.95 -9.88 -1.43
CA GLY A 20 15.95 -10.73 -2.07
C GLY A 20 16.58 -11.90 -2.83
N GLY A 21 17.64 -11.65 -3.60
CA GLY A 21 18.40 -12.69 -4.27
C GLY A 21 19.05 -13.67 -3.30
N SER A 22 19.62 -13.17 -2.19
CA SER A 22 20.23 -14.00 -1.15
C SER A 22 19.21 -14.88 -0.43
N LEU A 23 18.04 -14.33 -0.08
CA LEU A 23 16.95 -15.08 0.54
C LEU A 23 16.38 -16.13 -0.40
N ASN A 24 16.27 -15.84 -1.69
CA ASN A 24 15.83 -16.81 -2.69
C ASN A 24 16.68 -18.08 -2.71
N GLN A 25 17.99 -17.98 -2.41
CA GLN A 25 18.90 -19.13 -2.32
C GLN A 25 18.58 -20.08 -1.17
N THR A 26 17.93 -19.59 -0.12
CA THR A 26 17.56 -20.38 1.07
C THR A 26 16.27 -21.19 0.89
N ILE A 27 15.51 -20.91 -0.17
CA ILE A 27 14.21 -21.54 -0.43
C ILE A 27 14.42 -22.89 -1.14
N ASN A 28 13.72 -23.92 -0.67
CA ASN A 28 13.66 -25.22 -1.36
C ASN A 28 12.68 -25.18 -2.53
N TRP A 29 13.16 -24.81 -3.72
CA TRP A 29 12.37 -24.76 -4.94
C TRP A 29 12.19 -26.14 -5.58
N VAL A 30 10.95 -26.44 -5.99
CA VAL A 30 10.62 -27.64 -6.77
C VAL A 30 9.86 -27.21 -8.03
N PRO A 31 10.45 -27.34 -9.24
CA PRO A 31 11.79 -27.85 -9.53
C PRO A 31 12.91 -26.85 -9.15
N PRO A 32 14.15 -27.31 -8.89
CA PRO A 32 15.27 -26.44 -8.49
C PRO A 32 15.61 -25.34 -9.51
N THR A 33 15.34 -25.57 -10.79
CA THR A 33 15.58 -24.62 -11.87
C THR A 33 14.77 -23.33 -11.76
N ILE A 34 13.75 -23.26 -10.91
CA ILE A 34 13.00 -22.02 -10.67
C ILE A 34 13.84 -21.00 -9.90
N ARG A 35 14.67 -21.47 -8.96
CA ARG A 35 15.48 -20.64 -8.06
C ARG A 35 16.43 -19.74 -8.85
N ASP A 36 17.25 -20.36 -9.71
CA ASP A 36 18.30 -19.70 -10.48
C ASP A 36 17.83 -19.35 -11.91
N GLY A 37 16.61 -19.78 -12.28
CA GLY A 37 16.00 -19.52 -13.57
C GLY A 37 14.85 -18.53 -13.47
N ARG A 38 13.60 -19.00 -13.61
CA ARG A 38 12.43 -18.12 -13.78
C ARG A 38 12.29 -17.04 -12.70
N PHE A 39 12.45 -17.39 -11.43
CA PHE A 39 12.27 -16.44 -10.33
C PHE A 39 13.56 -15.67 -10.03
N GLY A 40 14.72 -16.34 -10.08
CA GLY A 40 16.03 -15.69 -9.94
C GLY A 40 16.22 -14.56 -10.95
N ASN A 41 16.03 -14.84 -12.24
CA ASN A 41 16.16 -13.84 -13.31
C ASN A 41 15.13 -12.70 -13.16
N TRP A 42 13.94 -12.99 -12.60
CA TRP A 42 12.93 -11.96 -12.33
C TRP A 42 13.37 -11.02 -11.19
N LEU A 43 13.96 -11.57 -10.11
CA LEU A 43 14.50 -10.78 -9.01
C LEU A 43 15.68 -9.90 -9.45
N GLU A 44 16.55 -10.43 -10.33
CA GLU A 44 17.69 -9.68 -10.89
C GLU A 44 17.29 -8.44 -11.70
N HIS A 45 16.06 -8.41 -12.22
CA HIS A 45 15.52 -7.30 -12.99
C HIS A 45 14.31 -6.66 -12.30
N ASN A 46 14.23 -6.78 -10.97
CA ASN A 46 13.12 -6.25 -10.19
C ASN A 46 12.98 -4.73 -10.41
N VAL A 47 11.73 -4.31 -10.57
CA VAL A 47 11.33 -2.90 -10.65
C VAL A 47 10.41 -2.58 -9.48
N ASP A 48 10.33 -1.30 -9.11
CA ASP A 48 9.45 -0.86 -8.01
C ASP A 48 8.01 -1.29 -8.24
N TRP A 49 7.39 -1.82 -7.20
CA TRP A 49 6.09 -2.44 -7.31
C TRP A 49 4.98 -1.39 -7.29
N ALA A 50 4.33 -1.19 -8.44
CA ALA A 50 3.12 -0.39 -8.52
C ALA A 50 1.99 -1.02 -7.68
N LEU A 51 1.66 -0.41 -6.56
CA LEU A 51 0.72 -0.91 -5.55
C LEU A 51 -0.71 -0.40 -5.78
N SER A 52 -0.89 0.91 -5.99
CA SER A 52 -2.23 1.51 -6.08
C SER A 52 -3.02 1.01 -7.28
N ARG A 53 -4.34 0.90 -7.14
CA ARG A 53 -5.27 0.51 -8.20
C ARG A 53 -6.50 1.41 -8.17
N GLU A 54 -6.99 1.78 -9.35
CA GLU A 54 -8.28 2.43 -9.54
C GLU A 54 -9.36 1.35 -9.62
N ARG A 55 -9.75 0.83 -8.45
CA ARG A 55 -10.79 -0.21 -8.31
C ARG A 55 -11.68 0.10 -7.11
N PHE A 56 -12.91 -0.38 -7.17
CA PHE A 56 -13.88 -0.25 -6.08
C PHE A 56 -13.76 -1.40 -5.07
N TRP A 57 -13.49 -2.62 -5.53
CA TRP A 57 -13.41 -3.81 -4.68
C TRP A 57 -11.95 -4.24 -4.45
N GLY A 58 -11.52 -4.20 -3.19
CA GLY A 58 -10.18 -4.55 -2.74
C GLY A 58 -9.86 -3.89 -1.39
N THR A 59 -8.71 -4.22 -0.81
CA THR A 59 -8.25 -3.59 0.44
C THR A 59 -7.92 -2.12 0.19
N PRO A 60 -8.59 -1.17 0.87
CA PRO A 60 -8.31 0.25 0.72
C PRO A 60 -6.89 0.59 1.21
N LEU A 61 -6.20 1.49 0.51
CA LEU A 61 -4.89 1.96 0.96
C LEU A 61 -5.09 2.81 2.23
N PRO A 62 -4.43 2.48 3.37
CA PRO A 62 -4.72 3.10 4.66
C PRO A 62 -3.94 4.41 4.83
N LEU A 63 -4.00 5.27 3.81
CA LEU A 63 -3.38 6.58 3.80
C LEU A 63 -4.46 7.66 3.83
N TRP A 64 -4.32 8.58 4.77
CA TRP A 64 -5.10 9.81 4.84
C TRP A 64 -4.20 10.99 4.47
N THR A 65 -4.75 11.98 3.78
CA THR A 65 -3.98 13.09 3.23
C THR A 65 -4.70 14.43 3.41
N LYS A 66 -3.89 15.48 3.55
CA LYS A 66 -4.30 16.88 3.40
C LYS A 66 -3.15 17.66 2.80
N GLU A 67 -3.39 18.34 1.68
CA GLU A 67 -2.38 19.10 0.94
C GLU A 67 -1.14 18.26 0.61
N LYS A 68 -0.03 18.45 1.34
CA LYS A 68 1.25 17.72 1.15
C LYS A 68 1.54 16.72 2.27
N GLY A 69 0.69 16.64 3.29
CA GLY A 69 0.86 15.73 4.43
C GLY A 69 0.13 14.41 4.22
N PHE A 70 0.77 13.31 4.63
CA PHE A 70 0.20 11.97 4.62
C PHE A 70 0.32 11.34 6.01
N VAL A 71 -0.73 10.64 6.43
CA VAL A 71 -0.75 9.80 7.63
C VAL A 71 -1.07 8.37 7.21
N CYS A 72 -0.19 7.44 7.57
CA CYS A 72 -0.39 6.01 7.35
C CYS A 72 -0.94 5.38 8.62
N ILE A 73 -2.13 4.80 8.52
CA ILE A 73 -2.83 4.20 9.65
C ILE A 73 -2.56 2.70 9.65
N GLY A 74 -1.91 2.21 10.70
CA GLY A 74 -1.50 0.82 10.83
C GLY A 74 -2.55 -0.09 11.47
N SER A 75 -3.60 0.47 12.10
CA SER A 75 -4.63 -0.31 12.78
C SER A 75 -5.96 0.43 12.92
N VAL A 76 -7.03 -0.34 13.20
CA VAL A 76 -8.36 0.22 13.51
C VAL A 76 -8.30 1.06 14.80
N ALA A 77 -7.61 0.59 15.83
CA ALA A 77 -7.46 1.31 17.10
C ALA A 77 -6.78 2.68 16.92
N GLU A 78 -5.79 2.78 16.03
CA GLU A 78 -5.16 4.06 15.67
C GLU A 78 -6.16 4.99 14.97
N LEU A 79 -6.97 4.46 14.04
CA LEU A 79 -8.00 5.25 13.36
C LEU A 79 -9.08 5.74 14.33
N GLU A 80 -9.55 4.89 15.24
CA GLU A 80 -10.53 5.22 16.28
C GLU A 80 -10.03 6.31 17.21
N ALA A 81 -8.76 6.24 17.62
CA ALA A 81 -8.13 7.27 18.46
C ALA A 81 -8.11 8.64 17.76
N LEU A 82 -7.85 8.68 16.46
CA LEU A 82 -7.87 9.91 15.66
C LEU A 82 -9.29 10.43 15.43
N CYS A 83 -10.26 9.53 15.19
CA CYS A 83 -11.67 9.90 14.99
C CYS A 83 -12.39 10.26 16.30
N GLY A 84 -11.89 9.83 17.46
CA GLY A 84 -12.54 10.03 18.76
C GLY A 84 -13.84 9.22 18.92
N ARG A 85 -14.02 8.14 18.16
CA ARG A 85 -15.20 7.26 18.21
C ARG A 85 -14.81 5.83 17.82
N SER A 86 -15.60 4.85 18.29
CA SER A 86 -15.50 3.46 17.82
C SER A 86 -15.92 3.34 16.34
N LEU A 87 -15.29 2.40 15.65
CA LEU A 87 -15.53 2.01 14.27
C LEU A 87 -16.01 0.55 14.16
N ASP A 88 -16.39 -0.09 15.26
CA ASP A 88 -16.77 -1.51 15.31
C ASP A 88 -17.93 -1.86 14.35
N GLU A 89 -18.84 -0.93 14.12
CA GLU A 89 -20.00 -1.10 13.22
C GLU A 89 -19.75 -0.62 11.78
N VAL A 90 -18.55 -0.13 11.47
CA VAL A 90 -18.20 0.41 10.15
C VAL A 90 -17.50 -0.65 9.30
N ASP A 91 -18.03 -0.91 8.11
CA ASP A 91 -17.31 -1.69 7.11
C ASP A 91 -16.07 -0.91 6.62
N LEU A 92 -14.88 -1.49 6.80
CA LEU A 92 -13.61 -0.88 6.39
C LEU A 92 -13.32 -1.03 4.89
N HIS A 93 -14.28 -1.51 4.10
CA HIS A 93 -14.22 -1.48 2.64
C HIS A 93 -14.79 -0.17 2.08
N ARG A 94 -14.50 0.09 0.81
CA ARG A 94 -15.17 1.15 0.06
C ARG A 94 -16.63 0.73 -0.22
N PRO A 95 -17.61 1.66 -0.16
CA PRO A 95 -17.42 3.11 0.01
C PRO A 95 -17.29 3.59 1.46
N ALA A 96 -17.69 2.80 2.47
CA ALA A 96 -17.85 3.28 3.85
C ALA A 96 -16.57 3.87 4.47
N VAL A 97 -15.40 3.29 4.19
CA VAL A 97 -14.12 3.83 4.67
C VAL A 97 -13.76 5.20 4.08
N ASP A 98 -14.31 5.56 2.92
CA ASP A 98 -14.01 6.83 2.24
C ASP A 98 -14.65 8.03 2.98
N ASP A 99 -15.70 7.78 3.78
CA ASP A 99 -16.38 8.80 4.59
C ASP A 99 -15.70 9.04 5.94
N ILE A 100 -14.69 8.25 6.30
CA ILE A 100 -13.96 8.40 7.55
C ILE A 100 -12.94 9.55 7.44
N VAL A 101 -13.15 10.59 8.25
CA VAL A 101 -12.29 11.75 8.37
C VAL A 101 -11.90 11.99 9.83
N PHE A 102 -10.78 12.69 10.04
CA PHE A 102 -10.35 13.13 11.36
C PHE A 102 -9.59 14.46 11.26
N ASN A 103 -9.50 15.19 12.36
CA ASN A 103 -8.65 16.37 12.46
C ASN A 103 -7.26 15.96 12.96
N HIS A 104 -6.21 16.33 12.25
CA HIS A 104 -4.84 16.01 12.65
C HIS A 104 -4.52 16.63 14.01
N PRO A 105 -4.01 15.87 15.00
CA PRO A 105 -3.82 16.36 16.36
C PRO A 105 -2.94 17.61 16.47
N GLU A 106 -1.95 17.75 15.58
CA GLU A 106 -1.00 18.89 15.63
C GLU A 106 -1.46 20.10 14.82
N THR A 107 -2.15 19.90 13.69
CA THR A 107 -2.46 21.00 12.76
C THR A 107 -3.93 21.40 12.79
N GLY A 108 -4.80 20.58 13.40
CA GLY A 108 -6.25 20.75 13.39
C GLY A 108 -6.89 20.62 12.00
N GLN A 109 -6.12 20.32 10.95
CA GLN A 109 -6.65 20.18 9.60
C GLN A 109 -7.39 18.85 9.44
N GLU A 110 -8.49 18.86 8.69
CA GLU A 110 -9.23 17.64 8.35
C GLU A 110 -8.47 16.82 7.29
N TYR A 111 -8.23 15.55 7.60
CA TYR A 111 -7.61 14.57 6.73
C TYR A 111 -8.65 13.62 6.16
N ARG A 112 -8.51 13.28 4.87
CA ARG A 112 -9.39 12.36 4.13
C ARG A 112 -8.58 11.24 3.52
N ARG A 113 -9.16 10.06 3.37
CA ARG A 113 -8.47 8.93 2.74
C ARG A 113 -8.03 9.32 1.33
N VAL A 114 -6.84 8.88 0.92
CA VAL A 114 -6.37 9.13 -0.45
C VAL A 114 -7.39 8.60 -1.45
N PRO A 115 -7.79 9.39 -2.46
CA PRO A 115 -8.67 8.90 -3.51
C PRO A 115 -8.00 7.71 -4.18
N GLY A 116 -8.81 6.78 -4.69
CA GLY A 116 -8.30 5.78 -5.63
C GLY A 116 -7.99 6.46 -6.96
N ASN A 117 -6.96 7.33 -6.98
CA ASN A 117 -6.47 8.22 -8.03
C ASN A 117 -7.46 8.55 -9.17
N ASP A 118 -7.98 9.78 -9.17
CA ASP A 118 -8.41 10.46 -10.40
C ASP A 118 -7.18 11.09 -11.11
#